data_AF-X1CWL5-F1
#
_entry.id   AF-X1CWL5-F1
#
_cell.length_a   1.000
_cell.length_b   1.000
_cell.length_c   1.000
_cell.angle_alpha   90.00
_cell.angle_beta   90.00
_cell.angle_gamma   90.00
#
_symmetry.space_group_name_H-M   'P 1'
#
loop_
_entity.id
_entity.type
_entity.pdbx_description
1 polymer ?
#
loop_
_entity_poly.entity_id
_entity_poly.type
_entity_poly.pdbx_seq_one_letter_code
_entity_poly.pdbx_strand_id
1 'polypeptide(L)'
;QEKLIQVSVIETPKEETEEEKPEEETTELEVIEPPELGEAFGTIEIPAIDLKGIIYEGTEKPILKNGPGHIVGTTIPGRVGTCAISGHRTTYGAPFNKLDELFPGDKIIIETKIITKIF
;
A
#
# COMPACT_ATOMS: atom_id res chain seq x y z
N GLN A 1 -6.92 20.24 17.06
CA GLN A 1 -7.36 20.45 15.66
C GLN A 1 -6.86 19.25 14.88
N GLU A 2 -7.73 18.27 14.66
CA GLU A 2 -7.45 17.09 13.82
C GLU A 2 -8.41 17.18 12.64
N LYS A 3 -7.86 17.34 11.45
CA LYS A 3 -8.63 17.48 10.22
C LYS A 3 -8.77 16.09 9.61
N LEU A 4 -9.83 15.40 10.02
CA LEU A 4 -10.29 14.16 9.40
C LEU A 4 -10.94 14.55 8.06
N ILE A 5 -10.33 14.15 6.95
CA ILE A 5 -10.94 14.31 5.62
C ILE A 5 -11.81 13.08 5.39
N GLN A 6 -13.09 13.17 5.75
CA GLN A 6 -14.11 12.24 5.32
C GLN A 6 -14.54 12.63 3.90
N VAL A 7 -14.32 11.76 2.93
CA VAL A 7 -14.94 11.87 1.60
C VAL A 7 -16.16 10.95 1.61
N SER A 8 -17.33 11.56 1.72
CA SER A 8 -18.64 10.93 1.59
C SER A 8 -19.05 10.86 0.12
N VAL A 9 -19.46 9.70 -0.37
CA VAL A 9 -20.22 9.58 -1.62
C VAL A 9 -21.52 8.81 -1.33
N ILE A 10 -22.58 9.62 -1.34
CA ILE A 10 -24.03 9.39 -1.50
C ILE A 10 -24.49 8.02 -2.08
N GLU A 11 -25.59 7.52 -1.50
CA GLU A 11 -26.24 6.21 -1.70
C GLU A 11 -26.87 5.97 -3.10
N THR A 12 -27.12 4.68 -3.33
CA THR A 12 -27.47 3.91 -4.54
C THR A 12 -28.87 4.18 -5.14
N PRO A 13 -29.20 3.61 -6.33
CA PRO A 13 -29.96 2.35 -6.30
C PRO A 13 -29.67 1.34 -7.45
N LYS A 14 -29.60 0.05 -7.07
CA LYS A 14 -30.27 -1.15 -7.63
C LYS A 14 -30.43 -1.32 -9.16
N GLU A 15 -29.86 -2.39 -9.73
CA GLU A 15 -30.57 -3.50 -10.43
C GLU A 15 -29.61 -4.54 -11.04
N GLU A 16 -30.14 -5.76 -11.22
CA GLU A 16 -29.48 -6.96 -11.73
C GLU A 16 -29.22 -6.93 -13.25
N THR A 17 -28.25 -7.75 -13.66
CA THR A 17 -28.17 -8.51 -14.93
C THR A 17 -27.48 -7.89 -16.15
N GLU A 18 -26.67 -8.78 -16.75
CA GLU A 18 -26.18 -8.89 -18.13
C GLU A 18 -24.86 -8.20 -18.54
N GLU A 19 -23.85 -9.08 -18.62
CA GLU A 19 -22.87 -9.26 -19.69
C GLU A 19 -22.51 -8.03 -20.55
N GLU A 20 -21.25 -7.60 -20.47
CA GLU A 20 -20.38 -7.51 -21.66
C GLU A 20 -18.93 -7.84 -21.26
N LYS A 21 -18.42 -8.93 -21.83
CA LYS A 21 -17.00 -9.26 -21.96
C LYS A 21 -16.37 -8.28 -22.97
N PRO A 22 -15.14 -7.80 -22.72
CA PRO A 22 -14.07 -8.08 -23.70
C PRO A 22 -12.84 -8.66 -22.98
N GLU A 23 -12.43 -9.88 -23.34
CA GLU A 23 -11.25 -10.12 -24.20
C GLU A 23 -9.96 -9.80 -23.43
N GLU A 24 -9.49 -10.74 -22.60
CA GLU A 24 -8.42 -11.68 -22.99
C GLU A 24 -7.23 -10.98 -23.69
N GLU A 25 -6.52 -10.17 -22.93
CA GLU A 25 -5.08 -10.04 -23.11
C GLU A 25 -4.43 -10.97 -22.09
N THR A 26 -4.10 -12.18 -22.53
CA THR A 26 -3.33 -13.19 -21.78
C THR A 26 -1.96 -12.61 -21.44
N THR A 27 -1.90 -11.86 -20.35
CA THR A 27 -0.65 -11.72 -19.59
C THR A 27 -0.68 -12.85 -18.58
N GLU A 28 0.27 -13.78 -18.70
CA GLU A 28 0.48 -14.85 -17.72
C GLU A 28 0.51 -14.22 -16.32
N LEU A 29 -0.63 -14.30 -15.61
CA LEU A 29 -0.69 -13.90 -14.22
C LEU A 29 0.13 -14.96 -13.49
N GLU A 30 1.39 -14.65 -13.18
CA GLU A 30 2.08 -15.31 -12.09
C GLU A 30 1.07 -15.39 -10.95
N VAL A 31 0.75 -16.62 -10.53
CA VAL A 31 -0.07 -16.86 -9.35
C VAL A 31 0.80 -16.45 -8.18
N ILE A 32 0.83 -15.15 -7.90
CA ILE A 32 1.54 -14.61 -6.75
C ILE A 32 0.66 -14.97 -5.55
N GLU A 33 1.08 -15.96 -4.77
CA GLU A 33 0.45 -16.19 -3.48
C GLU A 33 0.56 -14.89 -2.67
N PRO A 34 -0.56 -14.36 -2.14
CA PRO A 34 -0.49 -13.19 -1.29
C PRO A 34 0.35 -13.56 -0.06
N PRO A 35 1.26 -12.68 0.39
CA PRO A 35 2.06 -12.94 1.57
C PRO A 35 1.16 -13.20 2.78
N GLU A 36 1.62 -14.04 3.71
CA GLU A 36 0.86 -14.32 4.92
C GLU A 36 0.86 -13.12 5.87
N LEU A 37 -0.19 -12.99 6.69
CA LEU A 37 -0.27 -11.94 7.71
C LEU A 37 0.97 -11.92 8.61
N GLY A 38 1.64 -10.78 8.67
CA GLY A 38 2.86 -10.56 9.45
C GLY A 38 4.16 -10.96 8.74
N GLU A 39 4.10 -11.51 7.53
CA GLU A 39 5.31 -11.78 6.73
C GLU A 39 5.90 -10.48 6.17
N ALA A 40 7.20 -10.47 5.89
CA ALA A 40 7.83 -9.37 5.18
C ALA A 40 7.32 -9.30 3.74
N PHE A 41 6.54 -8.25 3.45
CA PHE A 41 5.99 -7.92 2.14
C PHE A 41 7.08 -7.36 1.21
N GLY A 42 7.94 -6.50 1.75
CA GLY A 42 8.96 -5.80 0.99
C GLY A 42 9.71 -4.77 1.81
N THR A 43 10.37 -3.84 1.13
CA THR A 43 11.05 -2.69 1.72
C THR A 43 10.51 -1.40 1.13
N ILE A 44 10.61 -0.34 1.92
CA ILE A 44 10.33 1.02 1.50
C ILE A 44 11.56 1.89 1.75
N GLU A 45 11.89 2.70 0.76
CA GLU A 45 12.95 3.70 0.82
C GLU A 45 12.44 5.05 0.31
N ILE A 46 12.67 6.10 1.08
CA ILE A 46 12.39 7.48 0.68
C ILE A 46 13.66 8.30 0.94
N PRO A 47 14.52 8.51 -0.08
CA PRO A 47 15.81 9.16 0.09
C PRO A 47 15.73 10.59 0.61
N ALA A 48 14.67 11.32 0.27
CA ALA A 48 14.48 12.72 0.66
C ALA A 48 14.40 12.91 2.19
N ILE A 49 13.92 11.89 2.91
CA ILE A 49 13.73 11.94 4.37
C ILE A 49 14.58 10.91 5.13
N ASP A 50 15.51 10.25 4.42
CA ASP A 50 16.37 9.16 4.93
C ASP A 50 15.56 8.02 5.57
N LEU A 51 14.42 7.68 4.96
CA LEU A 51 13.57 6.58 5.42
C LEU A 51 14.00 5.29 4.73
N LYS A 52 14.32 4.27 5.52
CA LYS A 52 14.44 2.88 5.08
C LYS A 52 13.73 1.96 6.06
N GLY A 53 12.86 1.09 5.58
CA GLY A 53 12.09 0.19 6.45
C GLY A 53 11.61 -1.07 5.75
N ILE A 54 11.28 -2.08 6.54
CA ILE A 54 10.65 -3.32 6.07
C ILE A 54 9.13 -3.13 6.18
N ILE A 55 8.42 -3.41 5.10
CA ILE A 55 6.96 -3.48 5.06
C ILE A 55 6.55 -4.92 5.40
N TYR A 56 5.59 -5.07 6.29
CA TYR A 56 4.96 -6.35 6.63
C TYR A 56 3.56 -6.44 6.02
N GLU A 57 3.06 -7.64 5.73
CA GLU A 57 1.65 -7.81 5.33
C GLU A 57 0.74 -7.64 6.55
N GLY A 58 -0.28 -6.79 6.45
CA GLY A 58 -1.26 -6.57 7.50
C GLY A 58 -1.02 -5.34 8.37
N THR A 59 -2.12 -4.81 8.91
CA THR A 59 -2.12 -3.59 9.72
C THR A 59 -2.57 -3.81 11.15
N GLU A 60 -2.44 -5.04 11.64
CA GLU A 60 -2.77 -5.35 13.03
C GLU A 60 -1.73 -4.75 13.99
N LYS A 61 -2.17 -4.40 15.20
CA LYS A 61 -1.29 -3.83 16.24
C LYS A 61 0.02 -4.60 16.47
N PRO A 62 0.06 -5.94 16.57
CA PRO A 62 1.33 -6.66 16.74
C PRO A 62 2.27 -6.52 15.53
N ILE A 63 1.73 -6.34 14.33
CA ILE A 63 2.51 -6.21 13.08
C ILE A 63 3.06 -4.79 12.96
N LEU A 64 2.22 -3.77 13.17
CA LEU A 64 2.62 -2.36 13.09
C LEU A 64 3.67 -1.93 14.14
N LYS A 65 3.84 -2.73 15.20
CA LYS A 65 4.95 -2.56 16.15
C LYS A 65 6.32 -2.81 15.53
N ASN A 66 6.40 -3.69 14.54
CA ASN A 66 7.65 -4.09 13.89
C ASN A 66 8.02 -3.15 12.73
N GLY A 67 7.03 -2.45 12.16
CA GLY A 67 7.26 -1.52 11.05
C GLY A 67 5.98 -1.17 10.31
N PRO A 68 6.10 -0.51 9.14
CA PRO A 68 4.98 -0.29 8.25
C PRO A 68 4.29 -1.59 7.82
N GLY A 69 2.97 -1.56 7.68
CA GLY A 69 2.13 -2.68 7.28
C GLY A 69 1.36 -2.37 5.99
N HIS A 70 1.40 -3.29 5.03
CA HIS A 70 0.53 -3.25 3.84
C HIS A 70 -0.92 -3.55 4.24
N ILE A 71 -1.86 -2.79 3.68
CA ILE A 71 -3.28 -3.02 3.91
C ILE A 71 -3.72 -4.22 3.07
N VAL A 72 -4.10 -5.30 3.75
CA VAL A 72 -4.63 -6.52 3.13
C VAL A 72 -5.80 -6.18 2.22
N GLY A 73 -5.78 -6.70 1.00
CA GLY A 73 -6.81 -6.44 -0.02
C GLY A 73 -6.56 -5.19 -0.86
N THR A 74 -5.52 -4.40 -0.55
CA THR A 74 -5.03 -3.38 -1.49
C THR A 74 -4.07 -3.98 -2.53
N THR A 75 -3.85 -3.24 -3.61
CA THR A 75 -3.10 -3.76 -4.75
C THR A 75 -1.60 -3.77 -4.44
N ILE A 76 -0.85 -4.71 -5.00
CA ILE A 76 0.61 -4.72 -4.89
C ILE A 76 1.26 -3.55 -5.67
N PRO A 77 2.44 -3.05 -5.25
CA PRO A 77 3.19 -2.04 -5.98
C PRO A 77 3.42 -2.45 -7.43
N GLY A 78 3.15 -1.53 -8.36
CA GLY A 78 3.37 -1.76 -9.79
C GLY A 78 2.20 -2.35 -10.56
N ARG A 79 1.14 -2.84 -9.88
CA ARG A 79 -0.13 -3.18 -10.53
C ARG A 79 -1.06 -1.96 -10.62
N VAL A 80 -2.00 -2.01 -11.56
CA VAL A 80 -3.06 -1.00 -11.69
C VAL A 80 -3.94 -1.04 -10.44
N GLY A 81 -4.05 0.08 -9.74
CA GLY A 81 -4.79 0.19 -8.49
C GLY A 81 -4.04 1.06 -7.48
N THR A 82 -4.40 0.92 -6.20
CA THR A 82 -3.76 1.63 -5.10
C THR A 82 -3.14 0.62 -4.15
N CYS A 83 -1.83 0.76 -3.92
CA CYS A 83 -1.12 0.09 -2.83
C CYS A 83 -1.16 1.01 -1.61
N ALA A 84 -1.70 0.52 -0.49
CA ALA A 84 -1.78 1.30 0.73
C ALA A 84 -0.89 0.71 1.82
N ILE A 85 -0.03 1.55 2.38
CA ILE A 85 0.87 1.21 3.48
C ILE A 85 0.49 2.06 4.69
N SER A 86 0.31 1.41 5.84
CA SER A 86 0.06 2.03 7.13
C SER A 86 1.31 1.97 8.00
N GLY A 87 1.53 2.96 8.85
CA GLY A 87 2.66 2.95 9.78
C GLY A 87 2.55 4.02 10.84
N HIS A 88 3.24 3.82 11.96
CA HIS A 88 3.23 4.77 13.06
C HIS A 88 3.97 6.07 12.71
N ARG A 89 3.35 7.21 13.01
CA ARG A 89 3.97 8.54 12.88
C ARG A 89 4.80 8.97 14.10
N THR A 90 4.54 8.38 15.27
CA THR A 90 5.11 8.88 16.55
C THR A 90 5.68 7.80 17.46
N THR A 91 5.52 6.52 17.12
CA THR A 91 5.86 5.37 17.97
C THR A 91 6.72 4.36 17.21
N TYR A 92 7.45 3.50 17.93
CA TYR A 92 8.22 2.38 17.37
C TYR A 92 9.11 2.77 16.19
N GLY A 93 10.07 3.67 16.42
CA GLY A 93 10.95 4.20 15.37
C GLY A 93 10.32 5.25 14.46
N ALA A 94 8.99 5.37 14.47
CA ALA A 94 8.21 6.41 13.81
C ALA A 94 8.63 6.63 12.34
N PRO A 95 8.62 5.57 11.50
CA PRO A 95 9.16 5.63 10.13
C PRO A 95 8.54 6.77 9.31
N PHE A 96 7.29 7.13 9.57
CA PHE A 96 6.55 8.16 8.83
C PHE A 96 6.49 9.52 9.54
N ASN A 97 7.35 9.79 10.52
CA ASN A 97 7.37 11.07 11.24
C ASN A 97 7.72 12.28 10.35
N LYS A 98 8.51 12.07 9.29
CA LYS A 98 9.00 13.10 8.37
C LYS A 98 8.23 13.15 7.04
N LEU A 99 7.09 12.49 6.92
CA LEU A 99 6.30 12.55 5.67
C LEU A 99 5.89 13.99 5.31
N ASP A 100 5.80 14.90 6.29
CA ASP A 100 5.49 16.31 6.05
C ASP A 100 6.63 17.09 5.36
N GLU A 101 7.84 16.51 5.27
CA GLU A 101 9.01 17.11 4.61
C GLU A 101 9.08 16.76 3.11
N LEU A 102 8.16 15.93 2.60
CA LEU A 102 8.13 15.51 1.20
C LEU A 102 7.48 16.55 0.28
N PHE A 103 8.06 16.69 -0.90
CA PHE A 103 7.58 17.54 -1.97
C PHE A 103 7.17 16.73 -3.20
N PRO A 104 6.24 17.23 -4.03
CA PRO A 104 5.93 16.61 -5.31
C PRO A 104 7.19 16.40 -6.16
N GLY A 105 7.43 15.17 -6.58
CA GLY A 105 8.62 14.77 -7.34
C GLY A 105 9.70 14.05 -6.51
N ASP A 106 9.57 14.02 -5.19
CA ASP A 106 10.39 13.16 -4.35
C ASP A 106 10.07 11.68 -4.62
N LYS A 107 11.13 10.86 -4.65
CA LYS A 107 11.03 9.45 -5.00
C LYS A 107 10.60 8.61 -3.80
N ILE A 108 9.60 7.77 -4.01
CA ILE A 108 9.24 6.70 -3.08
C ILE A 108 9.53 5.38 -3.76
N ILE A 109 10.45 4.61 -3.19
CA ILE A 109 10.91 3.34 -3.74
C ILE A 109 10.33 2.23 -2.88
N ILE A 110 9.57 1.33 -3.50
CA ILE A 110 9.04 0.13 -2.85
C ILE A 110 9.59 -1.08 -3.59
N GLU A 111 10.30 -1.95 -2.89
CA GLU A 111 10.83 -3.19 -3.42
C GLU A 111 10.11 -4.36 -2.76
N THR A 112 9.50 -5.23 -3.54
CA THR A 112 8.90 -6.47 -3.06
C THR A 112 9.66 -7.65 -3.65
N LYS A 113 9.41 -8.85 -3.13
CA LYS A 113 10.02 -10.08 -3.69
C LYS A 113 9.71 -10.28 -5.18
N ILE A 114 8.60 -9.72 -5.67
CA ILE A 114 8.16 -9.89 -7.06
C ILE A 114 8.45 -8.64 -7.90
N ILE A 115 8.15 -7.44 -7.39
CA ILE A 115 8.15 -6.19 -8.17
C ILE A 115 8.81 -5.06 -7.37
N THR A 116 9.68 -4.30 -8.04
CA THR A 116 10.16 -3.00 -7.57
C THR A 116 9.45 -1.87 -8.31
N LYS A 117 8.92 -0.89 -7.57
CA LYS A 117 8.25 0.28 -8.11
C LYS A 117 8.82 1.57 -7.50
N ILE A 118 9.03 2.55 -8.37
CA ILE A 118 9.39 3.91 -8.00
C ILE A 118 8.20 4.81 -8.33
N PHE A 119 7.77 5.60 -7.35
CA PHE A 119 6.73 6.61 -7.46
C PHE A 119 7.37 8.01 -7.47
#